data_AF-A0A814W920-F1
#
_entry.id   AF-A0A814W920-F1
#
_cell.length_a   1.000
_cell.length_b   1.000
_cell.length_c   1.000
_cell.angle_alpha   90.00
_cell.angle_beta   90.00
_cell.angle_gamma   90.00
#
_symmetry.space_group_name_H-M   'P 1'
#
loop_
_entity.id
_entity.type
_entity.pdbx_description
1 polymer ?
#
loop_
_entity_poly.entity_id
_entity_poly.type
_entity_poly.pdbx_seq_one_letter_code
_entity_poly.pdbx_strand_id
1 'polypeptide(L)'
;MSEHLTDVKSVFHKRFANFSSAITNRLWLNAHTNYDCDVLLTFPARIDNNVIIWFLEKFLQLESDIRISIKYHFTTGVYGFYLTFTYERILKGADALQLEKPIKQEFGGGYQAFLFNELEFYQGVEDEDKFFSTQERQSIVLHLLYSIRINEDHILNGIKFKIDQSLIQRGLEKNLIRQIIPLHNKEQLNHLRDIWVWPKNVLKPQPIEDIRQYFGVKIALYFCWLSFYTKALCLPAIYGIYIWYHTGQSQELDDKLFVINAFLNIIWATGFLIFWRRRQAELAYEWNTLDMEQLEETRTTYKGELRRSPVTDKYEPYYPDWKRLLFRCFVTIPMLIINLVLVSFCIVFIIRLQSWIDRQLKAGRLPPLMSLTELFPKVLLALVTTIFDDVYKYVSRWLTDRENYREQRTHDNQIIAKMFAVNFIHLIK
;
A
#
# COMPACT_ATOMS: atom_id res chain seq x y z
N MET A 1 -20.21 -32.99 11.66
CA MET A 1 -19.53 -32.82 10.36
C MET A 1 -20.46 -33.09 9.17
N SER A 2 -21.26 -34.17 9.19
CA SER A 2 -22.26 -34.46 8.14
C SER A 2 -23.46 -33.50 8.11
N GLU A 3 -23.96 -33.06 9.27
CA GLU A 3 -25.13 -32.17 9.34
C GLU A 3 -24.85 -30.74 8.84
N HIS A 4 -23.66 -30.20 9.12
CA HIS A 4 -23.22 -28.90 8.58
C HIS A 4 -23.02 -28.92 7.05
N LEU A 5 -22.66 -30.07 6.47
CA LEU A 5 -22.50 -30.25 5.03
C LEU A 5 -23.84 -30.38 4.29
N THR A 6 -24.86 -30.95 4.93
CA THR A 6 -26.23 -31.03 4.37
C THR A 6 -26.92 -29.68 4.36
N ASP A 7 -26.68 -28.82 5.35
CA ASP A 7 -27.31 -27.50 5.43
C ASP A 7 -26.75 -26.55 4.36
N VAL A 8 -25.45 -26.65 4.06
CA VAL A 8 -24.78 -25.90 2.99
C VAL A 8 -25.34 -26.24 1.62
N LYS A 9 -25.67 -27.51 1.32
CA LYS A 9 -26.27 -27.92 0.04
C LYS A 9 -27.68 -27.35 -0.18
N SER A 10 -28.42 -27.03 0.88
CA SER A 10 -29.80 -26.52 0.79
C SER A 10 -29.88 -25.04 0.38
N VAL A 11 -28.82 -24.26 0.67
CA VAL A 11 -28.75 -22.81 0.40
C VAL A 11 -28.41 -22.50 -1.07
N PHE A 12 -27.90 -23.47 -1.83
CA PHE A 12 -27.44 -23.28 -3.22
C PHE A 12 -28.55 -23.19 -4.29
N HIS A 13 -29.83 -23.20 -3.91
CA HIS A 13 -30.94 -23.12 -4.86
C HIS A 13 -32.00 -22.07 -4.47
N LYS A 14 -31.88 -20.85 -5.04
CA LYS A 14 -33.01 -20.10 -5.59
C LYS A 14 -32.55 -18.85 -6.37
N ARG A 15 -33.23 -18.62 -7.50
CA ARG A 15 -32.95 -17.62 -8.57
C ARG A 15 -33.76 -16.32 -8.41
N PHE A 16 -33.34 -15.35 -9.26
CA PHE A 16 -34.00 -14.13 -9.81
C PHE A 16 -33.76 -12.83 -9.04
N ALA A 17 -33.65 -11.62 -9.62
CA ALA A 17 -33.24 -11.03 -10.91
C ALA A 17 -33.37 -9.48 -10.77
N ASN A 18 -32.50 -8.72 -11.45
CA ASN A 18 -32.60 -7.30 -11.82
C ASN A 18 -32.66 -6.22 -10.72
N PHE A 19 -31.54 -5.53 -10.44
CA PHE A 19 -31.55 -4.14 -9.95
C PHE A 19 -30.33 -3.35 -10.44
N SER A 20 -30.54 -2.07 -10.75
CA SER A 20 -29.67 -1.22 -11.58
C SER A 20 -28.34 -0.79 -10.93
N SER A 21 -27.35 -0.54 -11.78
CA SER A 21 -25.92 -0.34 -11.49
C SER A 21 -25.54 1.00 -10.83
N ALA A 22 -26.49 1.84 -10.45
CA ALA A 22 -26.20 3.16 -9.86
C ALA A 22 -26.25 3.17 -8.32
N ILE A 23 -26.87 2.17 -7.71
CA ILE A 23 -27.08 2.07 -6.25
C ILE A 23 -25.95 1.28 -5.56
N THR A 24 -25.09 0.60 -6.35
CA THR A 24 -24.02 -0.29 -5.91
C THR A 24 -22.91 0.40 -5.10
N ASN A 25 -22.58 1.67 -5.35
CA ASN A 25 -21.51 2.34 -4.60
C ASN A 25 -21.92 2.79 -3.19
N ARG A 26 -23.22 2.95 -2.90
CA ARG A 26 -23.70 3.34 -1.55
C ARG A 26 -24.04 2.15 -0.66
N LEU A 27 -24.30 0.98 -1.23
CA LEU A 27 -24.70 -0.21 -0.45
C LEU A 27 -23.53 -0.99 0.16
N TRP A 28 -22.29 -0.83 -0.31
CA TRP A 28 -21.10 -1.36 0.40
C TRP A 28 -20.98 -0.79 1.83
N LEU A 29 -21.41 0.46 2.02
CA LEU A 29 -21.45 1.11 3.34
C LEU A 29 -22.55 0.51 4.24
N ASN A 30 -23.60 -0.09 3.67
CA ASN A 30 -24.78 -0.55 4.39
C ASN A 30 -24.95 -2.09 4.45
N ALA A 31 -24.01 -2.87 3.91
CA ALA A 31 -23.95 -4.30 4.21
C ALA A 31 -23.71 -4.47 5.71
N HIS A 32 -24.72 -4.98 6.42
CA HIS A 32 -24.67 -5.23 7.85
C HIS A 32 -23.63 -6.33 8.14
N THR A 33 -22.61 -5.97 8.92
CA THR A 33 -21.55 -6.88 9.39
C THR A 33 -21.94 -7.39 10.78
N ASN A 34 -22.78 -8.42 10.83
CA ASN A 34 -22.99 -9.21 12.05
C ASN A 34 -21.84 -10.21 12.30
N TYR A 35 -20.60 -9.91 11.92
CA TYR A 35 -19.54 -10.91 11.96
C TYR A 35 -18.24 -10.33 12.52
N ASP A 36 -17.76 -10.97 13.59
CA ASP A 36 -16.38 -10.93 14.08
C ASP A 36 -15.47 -11.58 13.02
N CYS A 37 -15.29 -10.91 11.89
CA CYS A 37 -14.50 -11.40 10.77
C CYS A 37 -13.44 -10.37 10.39
N ASP A 38 -12.22 -10.84 10.21
CA ASP A 38 -11.06 -9.99 10.01
C ASP A 38 -10.77 -9.76 8.53
N VAL A 39 -10.96 -10.79 7.70
CA VAL A 39 -10.53 -10.80 6.31
C VAL A 39 -11.63 -11.35 5.40
N LEU A 40 -11.78 -10.73 4.23
CA LEU A 40 -12.64 -11.17 3.14
C LEU A 40 -11.81 -11.67 1.97
N LEU A 41 -11.99 -12.95 1.61
CA LEU A 41 -11.46 -13.56 0.41
C LEU A 41 -12.56 -13.61 -0.66
N THR A 42 -12.28 -13.09 -1.85
CA THR A 42 -13.25 -13.05 -2.95
C THR A 42 -12.81 -13.86 -4.15
N PHE A 43 -13.77 -14.52 -4.80
CA PHE A 43 -13.55 -15.28 -6.03
C PHE A 43 -13.92 -14.44 -7.28
N PRO A 44 -13.35 -14.73 -8.46
CA PRO A 44 -13.87 -14.20 -9.72
C PRO A 44 -15.33 -14.61 -9.99
N ALA A 45 -16.08 -13.75 -10.70
CA ALA A 45 -17.53 -13.90 -10.91
C ALA A 45 -17.97 -15.11 -11.76
N ARG A 46 -17.04 -15.76 -12.49
CA ARG A 46 -17.33 -16.88 -13.41
C ARG A 46 -16.66 -18.19 -12.99
N ILE A 47 -16.36 -18.36 -11.71
CA ILE A 47 -15.75 -19.59 -11.21
C ILE A 47 -16.79 -20.69 -11.00
N ASP A 48 -16.40 -21.92 -11.33
CA ASP A 48 -17.19 -23.11 -11.08
C ASP A 48 -17.40 -23.32 -9.58
N ASN A 49 -18.63 -23.67 -9.19
CA ASN A 49 -18.97 -23.97 -7.79
C ASN A 49 -18.08 -25.08 -7.18
N ASN A 50 -17.61 -26.02 -8.01
CA ASN A 50 -16.71 -27.09 -7.58
C ASN A 50 -15.36 -26.55 -7.06
N VAL A 51 -14.84 -25.48 -7.65
CA VAL A 51 -13.59 -24.84 -7.19
C VAL A 51 -13.80 -24.21 -5.82
N ILE A 52 -14.94 -23.54 -5.62
CA ILE A 52 -15.28 -22.88 -4.35
C ILE A 52 -15.41 -23.92 -3.23
N ILE A 53 -16.14 -25.00 -3.50
CA ILE A 53 -16.29 -26.12 -2.55
C ILE A 53 -14.94 -26.76 -2.26
N TRP A 54 -14.09 -26.97 -3.28
CA TRP A 54 -12.76 -27.52 -3.09
C TRP A 54 -11.89 -26.63 -2.18
N PHE A 55 -11.90 -25.31 -2.37
CA PHE A 55 -11.17 -24.40 -1.48
C PHE A 55 -11.70 -24.49 -0.04
N LEU A 56 -13.03 -24.53 0.14
CA LEU A 56 -13.64 -24.69 1.46
C LEU A 56 -13.18 -25.99 2.15
N GLU A 57 -13.25 -27.11 1.45
CA GLU A 57 -12.80 -28.41 1.97
C GLU A 57 -11.31 -28.40 2.32
N LYS A 58 -10.48 -27.78 1.47
CA LYS A 58 -9.04 -27.68 1.74
C LYS A 58 -8.72 -26.76 2.91
N PHE A 59 -9.40 -25.64 3.09
CA PHE A 59 -9.21 -24.82 4.29
C PHE A 59 -9.55 -25.58 5.57
N LEU A 60 -10.68 -26.28 5.58
CA LEU A 60 -11.13 -27.06 6.75
C LEU A 60 -10.26 -28.30 7.01
N GLN A 61 -9.63 -28.89 5.98
CA GLN A 61 -8.68 -29.99 6.14
C GLN A 61 -7.31 -29.53 6.65
N LEU A 62 -6.82 -28.38 6.18
CA LEU A 62 -5.47 -27.90 6.47
C LEU A 62 -5.41 -27.13 7.80
N GLU A 63 -6.50 -26.49 8.21
CA GLU A 63 -6.61 -25.73 9.46
C GLU A 63 -7.94 -26.03 10.14
N SER A 64 -7.90 -26.61 11.33
CA SER A 64 -9.10 -26.87 12.15
C SER A 64 -9.63 -25.60 12.82
N ASP A 65 -8.75 -24.63 13.04
CA ASP A 65 -9.02 -23.46 13.89
C ASP A 65 -9.55 -22.25 13.10
N ILE A 66 -9.86 -22.45 11.81
CA ILE A 66 -10.39 -21.42 10.92
C ILE A 66 -11.92 -21.40 10.96
N ARG A 67 -12.49 -20.21 11.15
CA ARG A 67 -13.94 -19.96 11.06
C ARG A 67 -14.24 -19.30 9.71
N ILE A 68 -15.05 -19.96 8.90
CA ILE A 68 -15.38 -19.53 7.54
C ILE A 68 -16.89 -19.29 7.43
N SER A 69 -17.29 -18.07 7.08
CA SER A 69 -18.66 -17.73 6.71
C SER A 69 -18.74 -17.43 5.21
N ILE A 70 -19.53 -18.22 4.48
CA ILE A 70 -19.68 -18.06 3.03
C ILE A 70 -20.87 -17.16 2.75
N LYS A 71 -20.69 -16.17 1.88
CA LYS A 71 -21.79 -15.36 1.36
C LYS A 71 -21.70 -15.19 -0.14
N TYR A 72 -22.86 -15.15 -0.76
CA TYR A 72 -23.00 -14.77 -2.16
C TYR A 72 -23.38 -13.30 -2.25
N HIS A 73 -22.56 -12.52 -2.94
CA HIS A 73 -22.83 -11.11 -3.21
C HIS A 73 -23.65 -10.99 -4.49
N PHE A 74 -24.97 -10.82 -4.34
CA PHE A 74 -25.90 -10.72 -5.47
C PHE A 74 -25.57 -9.59 -6.45
N THR A 75 -24.99 -8.49 -5.97
CA THR A 75 -24.68 -7.31 -6.79
C THR A 75 -23.46 -7.50 -7.69
N THR A 76 -22.44 -8.20 -7.21
CA THR A 76 -21.20 -8.46 -7.96
C THR A 76 -21.20 -9.83 -8.62
N GLY A 77 -22.13 -10.71 -8.26
CA GLY A 77 -22.19 -12.09 -8.74
C GLY A 77 -21.01 -12.94 -8.25
N VAL A 78 -20.50 -12.63 -7.05
CA VAL A 78 -19.26 -13.21 -6.52
C VAL A 78 -19.51 -13.89 -5.17
N TYR A 79 -18.88 -15.04 -4.97
CA TYR A 79 -18.78 -15.66 -3.66
C TYR A 79 -17.64 -15.02 -2.84
N GLY A 80 -17.93 -14.72 -1.58
CA GLY A 80 -16.99 -14.20 -0.60
C GLY A 80 -16.89 -15.14 0.59
N PHE A 81 -15.66 -15.45 1.00
CA PHE A 81 -15.35 -16.13 2.25
C PHE A 81 -14.94 -15.09 3.28
N TYR A 82 -15.72 -15.00 4.35
CA TYR A 82 -15.42 -14.21 5.53
C TYR A 82 -14.65 -15.11 6.49
N LEU A 83 -13.40 -14.74 6.76
CA LEU A 83 -12.43 -15.57 7.44
C LEU A 83 -12.01 -14.90 8.76
N THR A 84 -11.97 -15.70 9.81
CA THR A 84 -11.30 -15.39 11.07
C THR A 84 -10.73 -16.69 11.65
N PHE A 85 -9.80 -16.57 12.59
CA PHE A 85 -9.28 -17.71 13.34
C PHE A 85 -9.82 -17.69 14.77
N THR A 86 -9.64 -18.79 15.51
CA THR A 86 -9.83 -18.78 16.96
C THR A 86 -8.75 -17.91 17.63
N TYR A 87 -9.07 -17.35 18.80
CA TYR A 87 -8.13 -16.51 19.55
C TYR A 87 -6.80 -17.23 19.84
N GLU A 88 -6.87 -18.51 20.24
CA GLU A 88 -5.68 -19.33 20.49
C GLU A 88 -4.76 -19.42 19.26
N ARG A 89 -5.35 -19.61 18.07
CA ARG A 89 -4.57 -19.67 16.82
C ARG A 89 -3.99 -18.31 16.45
N ILE A 90 -4.70 -17.22 16.72
CA ILE A 90 -4.20 -15.85 16.56
C ILE A 90 -3.01 -15.60 17.49
N LEU A 91 -3.04 -16.04 18.74
CA LEU A 91 -1.89 -15.95 19.66
C LEU A 91 -0.67 -16.71 19.11
N LYS A 92 -0.85 -17.95 18.62
CA LYS A 92 0.24 -18.70 17.95
C LYS A 92 0.77 -17.98 16.70
N GLY A 93 -0.11 -17.30 15.97
CA GLY A 93 0.28 -16.47 14.81
C GLY A 93 1.04 -15.21 15.21
N ALA A 94 0.72 -14.60 16.34
CA ALA A 94 1.45 -13.45 16.89
C ALA A 94 2.88 -13.83 17.32
N ASP A 95 3.05 -15.02 17.90
CA ASP A 95 4.35 -15.62 18.24
C ASP A 95 5.18 -15.85 16.97
N ALA A 96 4.57 -16.46 15.94
CA ALA A 96 5.23 -16.66 14.64
C ALA A 96 5.66 -15.34 13.96
N LEU A 97 4.94 -14.24 14.20
CA LEU A 97 5.29 -12.90 13.73
C LEU A 97 6.24 -12.14 14.66
N GLN A 98 6.53 -12.70 15.85
CA GLN A 98 7.33 -12.10 16.91
C GLN A 98 6.87 -10.68 17.27
N LEU A 99 5.55 -10.48 17.36
CA LEU A 99 5.00 -9.16 17.68
C LEU A 99 5.40 -8.75 19.09
N GLU A 100 5.92 -7.55 19.27
CA GLU A 100 6.27 -7.07 20.61
C GLU A 100 5.01 -6.63 21.37
N LYS A 101 4.86 -7.14 22.60
CA LYS A 101 3.73 -6.86 23.48
C LYS A 101 4.21 -6.40 24.86
N PRO A 102 3.41 -5.55 25.55
CA PRO A 102 3.79 -5.05 26.86
C PRO A 102 3.70 -6.15 27.93
N ILE A 103 4.71 -6.21 28.79
CA ILE A 103 4.76 -7.12 29.94
C ILE A 103 4.08 -6.45 31.14
N LYS A 104 3.42 -7.24 31.99
CA LYS A 104 2.87 -6.77 33.27
C LYS A 104 3.98 -6.15 34.13
N GLN A 105 3.64 -5.09 34.86
CA GLN A 105 4.60 -4.37 35.71
C GLN A 105 5.28 -5.25 36.77
N GLU A 106 4.59 -6.32 37.22
CA GLU A 106 5.08 -7.29 38.19
C GLU A 106 6.33 -8.05 37.72
N PHE A 107 6.50 -8.21 36.41
CA PHE A 107 7.63 -8.94 35.80
C PHE A 107 8.71 -8.00 35.23
N GLY A 108 8.72 -6.72 35.63
CA GLY A 108 9.71 -5.73 35.18
C GLY A 108 9.20 -4.76 34.10
N GLY A 109 8.01 -5.00 33.53
CA GLY A 109 7.41 -4.15 32.51
C GLY A 109 8.18 -4.10 31.20
N GLY A 110 7.92 -3.08 30.38
CA GLY A 110 8.54 -2.92 29.06
C GLY A 110 7.85 -3.73 27.96
N TYR A 111 8.54 -3.88 26.83
CA TYR A 111 8.07 -4.62 25.66
C TYR A 111 9.00 -5.79 25.37
N GLN A 112 8.41 -6.92 24.98
CA GLN A 112 9.15 -8.09 24.55
C GLN A 112 8.39 -8.79 23.43
N ALA A 113 9.11 -9.48 22.54
CA ALA A 113 8.53 -10.36 21.54
C ALA A 113 7.56 -11.35 22.20
N PHE A 114 6.37 -11.46 21.63
CA PHE A 114 5.30 -12.29 22.15
C PHE A 114 5.63 -13.77 21.99
N LEU A 115 5.48 -14.55 23.07
CA LEU A 115 5.71 -15.99 23.10
C LEU A 115 4.43 -16.68 23.56
N PHE A 116 3.96 -17.65 22.77
CA PHE A 116 2.71 -18.35 23.08
C PHE A 116 2.79 -19.19 24.36
N ASN A 117 3.99 -19.67 24.72
CA ASN A 117 4.17 -20.47 25.93
C ASN A 117 4.15 -19.63 27.23
N GLU A 118 4.27 -18.31 27.12
CA GLU A 118 4.50 -17.39 28.24
C GLU A 118 3.39 -16.34 28.37
N LEU A 119 2.14 -16.72 28.08
CA LEU A 119 0.97 -15.82 28.06
C LEU A 119 0.79 -15.03 29.35
N GLU A 120 1.14 -15.61 30.49
CA GLU A 120 0.92 -15.04 31.82
C GLU A 120 1.68 -13.72 32.04
N PHE A 121 2.79 -13.50 31.34
CA PHE A 121 3.62 -12.31 31.50
C PHE A 121 3.06 -11.08 30.80
N TYR A 122 2.25 -11.25 29.75
CA TYR A 122 1.80 -10.12 28.94
C TYR A 122 0.55 -9.45 29.52
N GLN A 123 0.50 -8.12 29.41
CA GLN A 123 -0.60 -7.33 29.93
C GLN A 123 -1.84 -7.44 29.03
N GLY A 124 -2.98 -7.76 29.62
CA GLY A 124 -4.28 -7.74 28.93
C GLY A 124 -4.56 -8.93 28.01
N VAL A 125 -3.79 -10.02 28.09
CA VAL A 125 -3.99 -11.23 27.27
C VAL A 125 -5.36 -11.88 27.46
N GLU A 126 -5.97 -11.70 28.64
CA GLU A 126 -7.29 -12.24 28.96
C GLU A 126 -8.42 -11.56 28.16
N ASP A 127 -8.20 -10.34 27.65
CA ASP A 127 -9.19 -9.58 26.87
C ASP A 127 -8.97 -9.78 25.36
N GLU A 128 -9.70 -10.72 24.75
CA GLU A 128 -9.62 -11.05 23.32
C GLU A 128 -9.82 -9.83 22.40
N ASP A 129 -10.69 -8.90 22.80
CA ASP A 129 -11.09 -7.77 21.96
C ASP A 129 -10.08 -6.62 22.00
N LYS A 130 -9.35 -6.46 23.11
CA LYS A 130 -8.41 -5.35 23.31
C LYS A 130 -6.94 -5.73 23.20
N PHE A 131 -6.59 -7.00 23.37
CA PHE A 131 -5.18 -7.41 23.38
C PHE A 131 -4.49 -7.17 22.03
N PHE A 132 -5.18 -7.48 20.93
CA PHE A 132 -4.74 -7.16 19.58
C PHE A 132 -5.53 -6.00 19.02
N SER A 133 -4.82 -5.02 18.47
CA SER A 133 -5.45 -4.02 17.62
C SER A 133 -6.06 -4.67 16.38
N THR A 134 -7.08 -4.02 15.81
CA THR A 134 -7.73 -4.49 14.57
C THR A 134 -6.72 -4.72 13.45
N GLN A 135 -5.70 -3.86 13.34
CA GLN A 135 -4.65 -4.02 12.33
C GLN A 135 -3.73 -5.22 12.61
N GLU A 136 -3.29 -5.41 13.85
CA GLU A 136 -2.45 -6.56 14.23
C GLU A 136 -3.20 -7.86 13.97
N ARG A 137 -4.47 -7.94 14.41
CA ARG A 137 -5.33 -9.10 14.19
C ARG A 137 -5.43 -9.44 12.71
N GLN A 138 -5.71 -8.46 11.87
CA GLN A 138 -5.78 -8.65 10.41
C GLN A 138 -4.43 -9.07 9.80
N SER A 139 -3.31 -8.52 10.30
CA SER A 139 -1.97 -8.88 9.85
C SER A 139 -1.62 -10.32 10.21
N ILE A 140 -1.96 -10.76 11.43
CA ILE A 140 -1.78 -12.14 11.90
C ILE A 140 -2.62 -13.10 11.06
N VAL A 141 -3.91 -12.80 10.88
CA VAL A 141 -4.81 -13.62 10.06
C VAL A 141 -4.30 -13.73 8.63
N LEU A 142 -3.84 -12.62 8.06
CA LEU A 142 -3.27 -12.61 6.71
C LEU A 142 -2.01 -13.50 6.62
N HIS A 143 -1.09 -13.37 7.58
CA HIS A 143 0.12 -14.19 7.66
C HIS A 143 -0.23 -15.68 7.79
N LEU A 144 -1.17 -16.03 8.67
CA LEU A 144 -1.66 -17.40 8.83
C LEU A 144 -2.24 -17.93 7.51
N LEU A 145 -3.10 -17.17 6.83
CA LEU A 145 -3.68 -17.58 5.54
C LEU A 145 -2.63 -17.85 4.46
N TYR A 146 -1.63 -16.98 4.33
CA TYR A 146 -0.56 -17.23 3.36
C TYR A 146 0.34 -18.40 3.75
N SER A 147 0.52 -18.64 5.05
CA SER A 147 1.29 -19.77 5.58
C SER A 147 0.66 -21.13 5.30
N ILE A 148 -0.64 -21.19 4.95
CA ILE A 148 -1.34 -22.44 4.60
C ILE A 148 -0.66 -23.09 3.39
N ARG A 149 -0.09 -24.28 3.62
CA ARG A 149 0.58 -25.10 2.62
C ARG A 149 -0.23 -26.34 2.28
N ILE A 150 0.03 -26.88 1.09
CA ILE A 150 -0.67 -28.07 0.59
C ILE A 150 0.13 -29.32 0.97
N ASN A 151 -0.54 -30.28 1.61
CA ASN A 151 0.09 -31.52 2.08
C ASN A 151 0.28 -32.56 0.96
N GLU A 152 -0.53 -32.52 -0.09
CA GLU A 152 -0.55 -33.54 -1.15
C GLU A 152 -0.72 -32.91 -2.54
N ASP A 153 -0.06 -33.46 -3.55
CA ASP A 153 -0.21 -33.03 -4.93
C ASP A 153 -1.66 -33.19 -5.40
N HIS A 154 -2.27 -32.10 -5.87
CA HIS A 154 -3.66 -32.09 -6.34
C HIS A 154 -3.76 -31.37 -7.69
N ILE A 155 -4.70 -31.85 -8.51
CA ILE A 155 -5.01 -31.24 -9.81
C ILE A 155 -6.44 -30.72 -9.77
N LEU A 156 -6.61 -29.41 -9.91
CA LEU A 156 -7.93 -28.76 -9.98
C LEU A 156 -8.08 -28.07 -11.34
N ASN A 157 -9.05 -28.48 -12.16
CA ASN A 157 -9.29 -27.90 -13.50
C ASN A 157 -8.01 -27.76 -14.36
N GLY A 158 -7.12 -28.76 -14.30
CA GLY A 158 -5.83 -28.75 -15.02
C GLY A 158 -4.71 -27.94 -14.36
N ILE A 159 -4.97 -27.27 -13.23
CA ILE A 159 -3.98 -26.56 -12.42
C ILE A 159 -3.39 -27.55 -11.43
N LYS A 160 -2.08 -27.78 -11.55
CA LYS A 160 -1.32 -28.57 -10.57
C LYS A 160 -0.93 -27.71 -9.37
N PHE A 161 -1.29 -28.20 -8.20
CA PHE A 161 -0.82 -27.78 -6.89
C PHE A 161 0.20 -28.80 -6.41
N LYS A 162 1.41 -28.34 -6.07
CA LYS A 162 2.48 -29.21 -5.56
C LYS A 162 2.51 -29.17 -4.03
N ILE A 163 3.07 -30.21 -3.43
CA ILE A 163 3.38 -30.28 -2.01
C ILE A 163 4.23 -29.07 -1.54
N ASP A 164 3.97 -28.61 -0.31
CA ASP A 164 4.61 -27.46 0.36
C ASP A 164 4.42 -26.10 -0.32
N GLN A 165 3.61 -26.03 -1.38
CA GLN A 165 3.26 -24.77 -2.02
C GLN A 165 2.15 -24.05 -1.24
N SER A 166 2.22 -22.71 -1.16
CA SER A 166 1.15 -21.88 -0.57
C SER A 166 -0.15 -22.02 -1.38
N LEU A 167 -1.25 -22.37 -0.70
CA LEU A 167 -2.57 -22.49 -1.30
C LEU A 167 -3.06 -21.13 -1.83
N ILE A 168 -2.94 -20.09 -1.00
CA ILE A 168 -3.40 -18.73 -1.32
C ILE A 168 -2.57 -18.13 -2.44
N GLN A 169 -1.24 -18.18 -2.34
CA GLN A 169 -0.37 -17.56 -3.34
C GLN A 169 -0.62 -18.16 -4.73
N ARG A 170 -0.77 -19.49 -4.79
CA ARG A 170 -1.06 -20.21 -6.02
C ARG A 170 -2.46 -19.91 -6.55
N GLY A 171 -3.46 -19.82 -5.66
CA GLY A 171 -4.82 -19.43 -6.01
C GLY A 171 -4.89 -18.03 -6.62
N LEU A 172 -4.12 -17.07 -6.09
CA LEU A 172 -4.00 -15.72 -6.64
C LEU A 172 -3.26 -15.70 -7.99
N GLU A 173 -2.13 -16.40 -8.12
CA GLU A 173 -1.35 -16.47 -9.36
C GLU A 173 -2.17 -17.02 -10.54
N LYS A 174 -3.04 -18.00 -10.26
CA LYS A 174 -3.90 -18.63 -11.27
C LYS A 174 -5.26 -17.96 -11.45
N ASN A 175 -5.49 -16.81 -10.82
CA ASN A 175 -6.78 -16.11 -10.81
C ASN A 175 -7.94 -17.01 -10.37
N LEU A 176 -7.69 -17.99 -9.50
CA LEU A 176 -8.75 -18.74 -8.81
C LEU A 176 -9.30 -17.94 -7.64
N ILE A 177 -8.43 -17.18 -6.96
CA ILE A 177 -8.80 -16.19 -5.96
C ILE A 177 -8.57 -14.82 -6.60
N ARG A 178 -9.51 -13.89 -6.43
CA ARG A 178 -9.40 -12.55 -6.99
C ARG A 178 -8.54 -11.65 -6.11
N GLN A 179 -8.87 -11.59 -4.83
CA GLN A 179 -8.22 -10.72 -3.84
C GLN A 179 -8.64 -11.11 -2.43
N ILE A 180 -7.78 -10.73 -1.48
CA ILE A 180 -7.96 -10.86 -0.04
C ILE A 180 -7.88 -9.45 0.53
N ILE A 181 -8.92 -9.03 1.26
CA ILE A 181 -9.05 -7.66 1.75
C ILE A 181 -9.38 -7.69 3.25
N PRO A 182 -8.69 -6.92 4.10
CA PRO A 182 -9.09 -6.74 5.48
C PRO A 182 -10.43 -5.99 5.59
N LEU A 183 -11.29 -6.43 6.51
CA LEU A 183 -12.60 -5.79 6.71
C LEU A 183 -12.48 -4.60 7.67
N HIS A 184 -13.14 -3.48 7.33
CA HIS A 184 -13.16 -2.32 8.20
C HIS A 184 -14.12 -2.51 9.37
N ASN A 185 -13.63 -2.30 10.60
CA ASN A 185 -14.50 -2.07 11.75
C ASN A 185 -15.10 -0.65 11.63
N LYS A 186 -16.41 -0.57 11.41
CA LYS A 186 -17.13 0.70 11.19
C LYS A 186 -17.19 1.57 12.44
N GLU A 187 -17.26 0.97 13.63
CA GLU A 187 -17.39 1.70 14.89
C GLU A 187 -16.11 2.46 15.20
N GLN A 188 -14.97 1.77 15.18
CA GLN A 188 -13.64 2.36 15.36
C GLN A 188 -13.35 3.42 14.27
N LEU A 189 -13.74 3.17 13.02
CA LEU A 189 -13.53 4.12 11.93
C LEU A 189 -14.35 5.41 12.12
N ASN A 190 -15.61 5.29 12.55
CA ASN A 190 -16.45 6.45 12.83
C ASN A 190 -15.88 7.27 14.00
N HIS A 191 -15.43 6.60 15.06
CA HIS A 191 -14.76 7.25 16.19
C HIS A 191 -13.49 8.00 15.74
N LEU A 192 -12.62 7.35 14.96
CA LEU A 192 -11.41 7.97 14.42
C LEU A 192 -11.73 9.18 13.53
N ARG A 193 -12.77 9.08 12.68
CA ARG A 193 -13.22 10.18 11.83
C ARG A 193 -13.64 11.40 12.65
N ASP A 194 -14.35 11.18 13.75
CA ASP A 194 -14.89 12.25 14.58
C ASP A 194 -13.79 12.96 15.40
N ILE A 195 -12.74 12.24 15.83
CA ILE A 195 -11.57 12.84 16.48
C ILE A 195 -10.71 13.59 15.48
N TRP A 196 -10.41 12.98 14.32
CA TRP A 196 -9.35 13.45 13.43
C TRP A 196 -9.82 14.41 12.33
N VAL A 197 -10.86 14.03 11.56
CA VAL A 197 -11.21 14.70 10.29
C VAL A 197 -12.31 15.74 10.47
N TRP A 198 -13.00 15.73 11.61
CA TRP A 198 -14.13 16.62 11.85
C TRP A 198 -13.70 18.10 11.84
N PRO A 199 -14.40 19.01 11.15
CA PRO A 199 -13.97 20.40 10.93
C PRO A 199 -13.63 21.19 12.21
N LYS A 200 -14.29 20.85 13.33
CA LYS A 200 -14.03 21.46 14.65
C LYS A 200 -12.67 21.11 15.25
N ASN A 201 -12.03 20.04 14.77
CA ASN A 201 -10.80 19.49 15.33
C ASN A 201 -9.56 19.72 14.45
N VAL A 202 -9.65 20.51 13.38
CA VAL A 202 -8.56 20.71 12.39
C VAL A 202 -7.28 21.31 13.00
N LEU A 203 -7.41 22.11 14.06
CA LEU A 203 -6.26 22.70 14.78
C LEU A 203 -5.69 21.79 15.89
N LYS A 204 -6.36 20.67 16.21
CA LYS A 204 -5.85 19.73 17.21
C LYS A 204 -4.70 18.90 16.64
N PRO A 205 -3.75 18.45 17.48
CA PRO A 205 -2.73 17.51 17.03
C PRO A 205 -3.39 16.23 16.50
N GLN A 206 -2.83 15.69 15.41
CA GLN A 206 -3.34 14.47 14.80
C GLN A 206 -3.17 13.27 15.75
N PRO A 207 -4.18 12.39 15.90
CA PRO A 207 -4.10 11.20 16.74
C PRO A 207 -3.31 10.08 16.03
N ILE A 208 -1.99 10.19 16.03
CA ILE A 208 -1.11 9.28 15.27
C ILE A 208 -1.22 7.83 15.81
N GLU A 209 -1.39 7.67 17.11
CA GLU A 209 -1.49 6.36 17.75
C GLU A 209 -2.77 5.61 17.35
N ASP A 210 -3.92 6.28 17.33
CA ASP A 210 -5.17 5.67 16.88
C ASP A 210 -5.11 5.32 15.38
N ILE A 211 -4.46 6.16 14.57
CA ILE A 211 -4.19 5.87 13.14
C ILE A 211 -3.31 4.63 13.01
N ARG A 212 -2.28 4.48 13.87
CA ARG A 212 -1.39 3.31 13.89
C ARG A 212 -2.14 2.05 14.25
N GLN A 213 -2.93 2.05 15.31
CA GLN A 213 -3.67 0.86 15.75
C GLN A 213 -4.72 0.41 14.71
N TYR A 214 -5.29 1.34 13.96
CA TYR A 214 -6.32 1.02 12.95
C TYR A 214 -5.77 0.70 11.55
N PHE A 215 -4.82 1.51 11.05
CA PHE A 215 -4.29 1.38 9.68
C PHE A 215 -2.88 0.78 9.61
N GLY A 216 -2.18 0.70 10.74
CA GLY A 216 -0.84 0.16 10.85
C GLY A 216 0.27 1.19 10.71
N VAL A 217 1.48 0.72 11.01
CA VAL A 217 2.70 1.54 11.12
C VAL A 217 3.02 2.30 9.84
N LYS A 218 2.89 1.68 8.66
CA LYS A 218 3.23 2.30 7.36
C LYS A 218 2.38 3.55 7.08
N ILE A 219 1.08 3.48 7.33
CA ILE A 219 0.15 4.59 7.10
C ILE A 219 0.33 5.66 8.18
N ALA A 220 0.49 5.26 9.44
CA ALA A 220 0.78 6.20 10.53
C ALA A 220 2.08 6.98 10.33
N LEU A 221 3.13 6.33 9.82
CA LEU A 221 4.41 6.98 9.50
C LEU A 221 4.24 8.08 8.44
N TYR A 222 3.42 7.83 7.41
CA TYR A 222 3.10 8.82 6.38
C TYR A 222 2.41 10.06 6.98
N PHE A 223 1.37 9.87 7.81
CA PHE A 223 0.69 11.01 8.44
C PHE A 223 1.56 11.74 9.45
N CYS A 224 2.42 11.01 10.18
CA CYS A 224 3.41 11.62 11.06
C CYS A 224 4.41 12.48 10.27
N TRP A 225 4.95 11.96 9.15
CA TRP A 225 5.81 12.72 8.25
C TRP A 225 5.12 13.96 7.70
N LEU A 226 3.87 13.82 7.24
CA LEU A 226 3.10 14.93 6.69
C LEU A 226 2.87 16.04 7.73
N SER A 227 2.49 15.66 8.95
CA SER A 227 2.31 16.60 10.07
C SER A 227 3.62 17.29 10.45
N PHE A 228 4.71 16.53 10.53
CA PHE A 228 6.05 17.04 10.82
C PHE A 228 6.53 18.02 9.73
N TYR A 229 6.37 17.66 8.46
CA TYR A 229 6.73 18.49 7.30
C TYR A 229 5.91 19.77 7.24
N THR A 230 4.60 19.70 7.46
CA THR A 230 3.71 20.88 7.47
C THR A 230 4.12 21.87 8.56
N LYS A 231 4.42 21.38 9.77
CA LYS A 231 4.92 22.22 10.87
C LYS A 231 6.30 22.81 10.56
N ALA A 232 7.20 22.02 9.96
CA ALA A 232 8.52 22.50 9.59
C ALA A 232 8.47 23.60 8.51
N LEU A 233 7.51 23.52 7.57
CA LEU A 233 7.29 24.53 6.53
C LEU A 233 6.82 25.89 7.05
N CYS A 234 6.29 25.96 8.28
CA CYS A 234 5.91 27.24 8.88
C CYS A 234 7.11 28.20 8.99
N LEU A 235 8.33 27.69 9.25
CA LEU A 235 9.53 28.51 9.33
C LEU A 235 9.85 29.18 7.97
N PRO A 236 9.99 28.44 6.85
CA PRO A 236 10.04 28.99 5.49
C PRO A 236 8.92 29.94 5.11
N ALA A 237 7.70 29.61 5.49
CA ALA A 237 6.56 30.48 5.20
C ALA A 237 6.72 31.85 5.85
N ILE A 238 7.11 31.91 7.13
CA ILE A 238 7.25 33.17 7.87
C ILE A 238 8.37 34.03 7.29
N TYR A 239 9.59 33.50 7.13
CA TYR A 239 10.68 34.31 6.57
C TYR A 239 10.48 34.61 5.07
N GLY A 240 9.81 33.71 4.34
CA GLY A 240 9.46 33.93 2.93
C GLY A 240 8.50 35.11 2.75
N ILE A 241 7.47 35.23 3.60
CA ILE A 241 6.58 36.39 3.62
C ILE A 241 7.35 37.67 4.00
N TYR A 242 8.25 37.58 4.97
CA TYR A 242 9.10 38.71 5.37
C TYR A 242 9.95 39.21 4.20
N ILE A 243 10.65 38.32 3.51
CA ILE A 243 11.46 38.68 2.33
C ILE A 243 10.56 39.25 1.24
N TRP A 244 9.45 38.58 0.91
CA TRP A 244 8.52 39.02 -0.12
C TRP A 244 7.99 40.45 0.12
N TYR A 245 7.72 40.81 1.38
CA TYR A 245 7.29 42.16 1.75
C TYR A 245 8.38 43.22 1.53
N HIS A 246 9.65 42.86 1.71
CA HIS A 246 10.79 43.76 1.51
C HIS A 246 11.34 43.81 0.08
N THR A 247 11.02 42.81 -0.73
CA THR A 247 11.43 42.75 -2.15
C THR A 247 10.87 43.93 -2.94
N GLY A 248 11.73 44.60 -3.72
CA GLY A 248 11.33 45.71 -4.60
C GLY A 248 11.44 47.10 -3.98
N GLN A 249 11.95 47.22 -2.75
CA GLN A 249 12.28 48.51 -2.15
C GLN A 249 13.61 49.08 -2.68
N SER A 250 14.63 48.25 -2.88
CA SER A 250 15.89 48.66 -3.53
C SER A 250 16.66 47.44 -4.07
N GLN A 251 17.36 47.63 -5.19
CA GLN A 251 18.10 46.56 -5.86
C GLN A 251 19.22 45.96 -4.99
N GLU A 252 19.90 46.78 -4.17
CA GLU A 252 20.93 46.28 -3.24
C GLU A 252 20.36 45.44 -2.10
N LEU A 253 19.15 45.75 -1.62
CA LEU A 253 18.47 44.95 -0.60
C LEU A 253 18.00 43.62 -1.18
N ASP A 254 17.50 43.62 -2.42
CA ASP A 254 17.04 42.40 -3.09
C ASP A 254 18.18 41.39 -3.26
N ASP A 255 19.35 41.84 -3.71
CA ASP A 255 20.55 40.99 -3.87
C ASP A 255 20.99 40.40 -2.51
N LYS A 256 20.99 41.21 -1.45
CA LYS A 256 21.32 40.76 -0.08
C LYS A 256 20.30 39.77 0.46
N LEU A 257 19.00 40.05 0.29
CA LEU A 257 17.91 39.19 0.75
C LEU A 257 17.90 37.84 0.03
N PHE A 258 18.22 37.80 -1.26
CA PHE A 258 18.32 36.55 -2.01
C PHE A 258 19.41 35.62 -1.47
N VAL A 259 20.60 36.17 -1.18
CA VAL A 259 21.70 35.40 -0.59
C VAL A 259 21.32 34.88 0.80
N ILE A 260 20.72 35.73 1.65
CA ILE A 260 20.25 35.33 2.98
C ILE A 260 19.20 34.21 2.87
N ASN A 261 18.23 34.35 1.96
CA ASN A 261 17.20 33.34 1.70
C ASN A 261 17.79 31.99 1.31
N ALA A 262 18.81 31.98 0.43
CA ALA A 262 19.46 30.75 0.01
C ALA A 262 20.13 30.02 1.20
N PHE A 263 20.85 30.75 2.05
CA PHE A 263 21.45 30.18 3.26
C PHE A 263 20.40 29.65 4.23
N LEU A 264 19.32 30.41 4.48
CA LEU A 264 18.22 29.98 5.35
C LEU A 264 17.54 28.71 4.83
N ASN A 265 17.33 28.59 3.52
CA ASN A 265 16.77 27.38 2.91
C ASN A 265 17.70 26.17 3.05
N ILE A 266 19.00 26.34 2.86
CA ILE A 266 19.99 25.26 3.03
C ILE A 266 20.02 24.79 4.50
N ILE A 267 20.06 25.73 5.45
CA ILE A 267 20.04 25.44 6.88
C ILE A 267 18.73 24.73 7.25
N TRP A 268 17.59 25.25 6.78
CA TRP A 268 16.29 24.65 7.04
C TRP A 268 16.19 23.23 6.45
N ALA A 269 16.58 23.02 5.21
CA ALA A 269 16.51 21.71 4.54
C ALA A 269 17.39 20.68 5.26
N THR A 270 18.61 21.07 5.63
CA THR A 270 19.55 20.22 6.38
C THR A 270 19.01 19.90 7.77
N GLY A 271 18.52 20.92 8.49
CA GLY A 271 17.91 20.77 9.81
C GLY A 271 16.69 19.85 9.76
N PHE A 272 15.79 20.07 8.81
CA PHE A 272 14.59 19.24 8.60
C PHE A 272 14.96 17.76 8.43
N LEU A 273 15.91 17.43 7.56
CA LEU A 273 16.34 16.05 7.33
C LEU A 273 16.92 15.41 8.60
N ILE A 274 17.74 16.15 9.35
CA ILE A 274 18.33 15.65 10.61
C ILE A 274 17.23 15.38 11.65
N PHE A 275 16.33 16.34 11.87
CA PHE A 275 15.26 16.19 12.85
C PHE A 275 14.27 15.09 12.45
N TRP A 276 13.93 14.99 11.16
CA TRP A 276 13.07 13.92 10.69
C TRP A 276 13.72 12.55 10.90
N ARG A 277 15.00 12.38 10.55
CA ARG A 277 15.71 11.12 10.79
C ARG A 277 15.73 10.72 12.26
N ARG A 278 15.91 11.69 13.17
CA ARG A 278 15.83 11.46 14.62
C ARG A 278 14.42 11.07 15.07
N ARG A 279 13.39 11.79 14.59
CA ARG A 279 11.99 11.48 14.91
C ARG A 279 11.57 10.13 14.36
N GLN A 280 12.03 9.75 13.17
CA GLN A 280 11.78 8.44 12.59
C GLN A 280 12.37 7.32 13.45
N ALA A 281 13.58 7.49 13.98
CA ALA A 281 14.19 6.50 14.88
C ALA A 281 13.42 6.39 16.22
N GLU A 282 12.98 7.51 16.78
CA GLU A 282 12.14 7.55 17.98
C GLU A 282 10.82 6.81 17.76
N LEU A 283 10.14 7.05 16.64
CA LEU A 283 8.90 6.36 16.28
C LEU A 283 9.13 4.88 16.01
N ALA A 284 10.24 4.51 15.37
CA ALA A 284 10.57 3.12 15.12
C ALA A 284 10.79 2.35 16.44
N TYR A 285 11.38 3.02 17.44
CA TYR A 285 11.54 2.49 18.80
C TYR A 285 10.19 2.40 19.53
N GLU A 286 9.43 3.50 19.60
CA GLU A 286 8.11 3.55 20.23
C GLU A 286 7.12 2.54 19.62
N TRP A 287 7.28 2.26 18.34
CA TRP A 287 6.46 1.31 17.61
C TRP A 287 7.06 -0.09 17.51
N ASN A 288 8.17 -0.36 18.19
CA ASN A 288 8.75 -1.70 18.27
C ASN A 288 9.01 -2.32 16.88
N THR A 289 9.51 -1.49 15.95
CA THR A 289 9.70 -1.87 14.54
C THR A 289 11.17 -1.77 14.10
N LEU A 290 12.09 -1.51 15.02
CA LEU A 290 13.52 -1.37 14.74
C LEU A 290 14.16 -2.69 14.27
N ASP A 291 13.90 -3.79 14.97
CA ASP A 291 14.61 -5.07 14.80
C ASP A 291 13.76 -6.15 14.13
N MET A 292 12.68 -5.76 13.46
CA MET A 292 11.79 -6.68 12.75
C MET A 292 12.47 -7.23 11.48
N GLU A 293 13.34 -8.23 11.62
CA GLU A 293 13.85 -9.07 10.53
C GLU A 293 12.80 -10.09 10.08
N GLN A 294 11.63 -9.61 9.67
CA GLN A 294 10.60 -10.49 9.12
C GLN A 294 11.02 -10.93 7.72
N LEU A 295 11.22 -12.24 7.54
CA LEU A 295 11.34 -12.86 6.22
C LEU A 295 10.03 -12.67 5.46
N GLU A 296 9.95 -11.59 4.67
CA GLU A 296 8.79 -11.30 3.84
C GLU A 296 8.54 -12.47 2.87
N GLU A 297 7.28 -12.89 2.77
CA GLU A 297 6.90 -13.92 1.82
C GLU A 297 7.08 -13.45 0.37
N THR A 298 7.30 -14.42 -0.52
CA THR A 298 7.44 -14.13 -1.94
C THR A 298 6.15 -13.55 -2.51
N ARG A 299 6.29 -12.53 -3.35
CA ARG A 299 5.18 -11.89 -4.06
C ARG A 299 4.41 -12.92 -4.91
N THR A 300 3.09 -12.81 -4.95
CA THR A 300 2.20 -13.73 -5.69
C THR A 300 2.49 -13.81 -7.19
N THR A 301 2.93 -12.70 -7.79
CA THR A 301 3.26 -12.58 -9.22
C THR A 301 4.72 -12.90 -9.53
N TYR A 302 5.53 -13.24 -8.52
CA TYR A 302 6.92 -13.64 -8.71
C TYR A 302 7.00 -15.01 -9.40
N LYS A 303 7.76 -15.08 -10.50
CA LYS A 303 7.89 -16.28 -11.33
C LYS A 303 9.27 -16.87 -11.19
N GLY A 304 9.37 -18.20 -11.16
CA GLY A 304 10.65 -18.87 -11.03
C GLY A 304 10.53 -20.37 -11.17
N GLU A 305 11.69 -21.03 -11.21
CA GLU A 305 11.78 -22.47 -11.12
C GLU A 305 11.59 -22.88 -9.66
N LEU A 306 10.70 -23.84 -9.39
CA LEU A 306 10.47 -24.31 -8.02
C LEU A 306 11.71 -25.04 -7.52
N ARG A 307 12.32 -24.51 -6.46
CA ARG A 307 13.50 -25.09 -5.80
C ARG A 307 13.30 -25.05 -4.29
N ARG A 308 13.88 -26.01 -3.59
CA ARG A 308 13.97 -26.00 -2.13
C ARG A 308 14.91 -24.87 -1.69
N SER A 309 14.40 -23.96 -0.88
CA SER A 309 15.16 -22.82 -0.35
C SER A 309 16.20 -23.31 0.65
N PRO A 310 17.46 -22.84 0.60
CA PRO A 310 18.49 -23.23 1.56
C PRO A 310 18.27 -22.62 2.96
N VAL A 311 17.40 -21.60 3.08
CA VAL A 311 17.15 -20.88 4.35
C VAL A 311 15.85 -21.38 4.99
N THR A 312 14.77 -21.42 4.21
CA THR A 312 13.43 -21.77 4.72
C THR A 312 13.12 -23.26 4.59
N ASP A 313 13.95 -24.00 3.87
CA ASP A 313 13.79 -25.43 3.57
C ASP A 313 12.48 -25.79 2.82
N LYS A 314 11.73 -24.78 2.39
CA LYS A 314 10.44 -24.89 1.69
C LYS A 314 10.62 -24.80 0.18
N TYR A 315 9.66 -25.35 -0.57
CA TYR A 315 9.60 -25.20 -2.03
C TYR A 315 9.12 -23.79 -2.41
N GLU A 316 10.01 -22.99 -2.97
CA GLU A 316 9.73 -21.62 -3.41
C GLU A 316 10.20 -21.40 -4.85
N PRO A 317 9.54 -20.50 -5.61
CA PRO A 317 10.04 -20.11 -6.92
C PRO A 317 11.40 -19.41 -6.78
N TYR A 318 12.38 -19.78 -7.61
CA TYR A 318 13.69 -19.13 -7.68
C TYR A 318 13.93 -18.54 -9.07
N TYR A 319 14.40 -17.29 -9.10
CA TYR A 319 14.80 -16.58 -10.31
C TYR A 319 16.25 -16.08 -10.14
N PRO A 320 17.18 -16.43 -11.04
CA PRO A 320 18.58 -16.08 -10.88
C PRO A 320 18.84 -14.59 -11.08
N ASP A 321 19.62 -13.99 -10.18
CA ASP A 321 19.85 -12.54 -10.15
C ASP A 321 20.62 -12.02 -11.37
N TRP A 322 21.50 -12.83 -11.98
CA TRP A 322 22.23 -12.43 -13.18
C TRP A 322 21.29 -12.18 -14.37
N LYS A 323 20.20 -12.95 -14.50
CA LYS A 323 19.18 -12.72 -15.54
C LYS A 323 18.46 -11.40 -15.31
N ARG A 324 18.17 -11.07 -14.04
CA ARG A 324 17.58 -9.78 -13.65
C ARG A 324 18.52 -8.62 -13.98
N LEU A 325 19.81 -8.77 -13.67
CA LEU A 325 20.82 -7.75 -13.93
C LEU A 325 20.95 -7.47 -15.43
N LEU A 326 21.02 -8.51 -16.26
CA LEU A 326 21.06 -8.36 -17.72
C LEU A 326 19.82 -7.62 -18.23
N PHE A 327 18.62 -8.03 -17.79
CA PHE A 327 17.39 -7.35 -18.20
C PHE A 327 17.40 -5.87 -17.79
N ARG A 328 17.85 -5.55 -16.56
CA ARG A 328 17.96 -4.18 -16.08
C ARG A 328 18.93 -3.35 -16.92
N CYS A 329 20.11 -3.89 -17.23
CA CYS A 329 21.15 -3.18 -17.98
C CYS A 329 20.80 -2.99 -19.45
N PHE A 330 20.20 -3.99 -20.10
CA PHE A 330 19.94 -3.95 -21.54
C PHE A 330 18.53 -3.46 -21.92
N VAL A 331 17.56 -3.54 -21.02
CA VAL A 331 16.17 -3.14 -21.31
C VAL A 331 15.77 -1.94 -20.46
N THR A 332 15.83 -2.07 -19.14
CA THR A 332 15.28 -1.03 -18.24
C THR A 332 16.04 0.29 -18.38
N ILE A 333 17.37 0.29 -18.19
CA ILE A 333 18.17 1.53 -18.23
C ILE A 333 18.07 2.23 -19.59
N PRO A 334 18.25 1.55 -20.75
CA PRO A 334 18.09 2.18 -22.05
C PRO A 334 16.68 2.74 -22.27
N MET A 335 15.63 2.01 -21.87
CA MET A 335 14.25 2.48 -22.00
C MET A 335 13.99 3.74 -21.15
N LEU A 336 14.55 3.81 -19.95
CA LEU A 336 14.50 5.00 -19.09
C LEU A 336 15.19 6.20 -19.76
N ILE A 337 16.38 5.99 -20.34
CA ILE A 337 17.13 7.04 -21.04
C ILE A 337 16.35 7.52 -22.27
N ILE A 338 15.80 6.61 -23.07
CA ILE A 338 14.99 6.97 -24.25
C ILE A 338 13.78 7.80 -23.84
N ASN A 339 13.07 7.39 -22.78
CA ASN A 339 11.92 8.14 -22.27
C ASN A 339 12.33 9.55 -21.82
N LEU A 340 13.43 9.66 -21.07
CA LEU A 340 13.98 10.92 -20.57
C LEU A 340 14.37 11.87 -21.71
N VAL A 341 15.02 11.36 -22.76
CA VAL A 341 15.39 12.13 -23.95
C VAL A 341 14.14 12.61 -24.70
N LEU A 342 13.16 11.73 -24.89
CA LEU A 342 11.91 12.05 -25.58
C LEU A 342 11.12 13.14 -24.86
N VAL A 343 10.95 13.01 -23.55
CA VAL A 343 10.32 14.04 -22.69
C VAL A 343 11.07 15.36 -22.78
N SER A 344 12.40 15.32 -22.67
CA SER A 344 13.24 16.52 -22.73
C SER A 344 13.09 17.23 -24.08
N PHE A 345 13.08 16.47 -25.17
CA PHE A 345 12.86 16.99 -26.52
C PHE A 345 11.47 17.63 -26.67
N CYS A 346 10.41 16.94 -26.25
CA CYS A 346 9.04 17.46 -26.30
C CYS A 346 8.92 18.78 -25.54
N ILE A 347 9.55 18.90 -24.37
CA ILE A 347 9.41 20.10 -23.56
C ILE A 347 10.25 21.26 -24.11
N VAL A 348 11.46 21.00 -24.59
CA VAL A 348 12.24 22.03 -25.32
C VAL A 348 11.46 22.52 -26.54
N PHE A 349 10.82 21.61 -27.27
CA PHE A 349 9.96 21.96 -28.41
C PHE A 349 8.81 22.89 -28.00
N ILE A 350 8.10 22.58 -26.90
CA ILE A 350 6.99 23.42 -26.41
C ILE A 350 7.50 24.80 -25.95
N ILE A 351 8.64 24.88 -25.26
CA ILE A 351 9.25 26.17 -24.86
C ILE A 351 9.65 27.00 -26.09
N ARG A 352 10.20 26.36 -27.14
CA ARG A 352 10.54 27.04 -28.39
C ARG A 352 9.29 27.52 -29.14
N LEU A 353 8.21 26.74 -29.11
CA LEU A 353 6.91 27.11 -29.67
C LEU A 353 6.34 28.33 -28.92
N GLN A 354 6.38 28.32 -27.58
CA GLN A 354 5.97 29.47 -26.75
C GLN A 354 6.76 30.72 -27.11
N SER A 355 8.09 30.62 -27.17
CA SER A 355 8.97 31.74 -27.54
C SER A 355 8.71 32.27 -28.97
N TRP A 356 8.24 31.41 -29.87
CA TRP A 356 7.84 31.82 -31.22
C TRP A 356 6.50 32.56 -31.21
N ILE A 357 5.50 32.05 -30.49
CA ILE A 357 4.18 32.70 -30.32
C ILE A 357 4.35 34.08 -29.68
N ASP A 358 5.12 34.18 -28.60
CA ASP A 358 5.38 35.44 -27.90
C ASP A 358 6.03 36.49 -28.83
N ARG A 359 6.92 36.05 -29.72
CA ARG A 359 7.53 36.94 -30.73
C ARG A 359 6.53 37.40 -31.79
N GLN A 360 5.64 36.53 -32.25
CA GLN A 360 4.63 36.91 -33.25
C GLN A 360 3.55 37.83 -32.67
N LEU A 361 3.18 37.63 -31.40
CA LEU A 361 2.28 38.53 -30.67
C LEU A 361 2.90 39.92 -30.51
N LYS A 362 4.18 40.00 -30.10
CA LYS A 362 4.91 41.28 -30.01
C LYS A 362 5.07 41.99 -31.36
N ALA A 363 5.16 41.23 -32.46
CA ALA A 363 5.29 41.77 -33.81
C ALA A 363 3.95 42.21 -34.44
N GLY A 364 2.81 42.07 -33.74
CA GLY A 364 1.50 42.54 -34.20
C GLY A 364 0.90 41.76 -35.39
N ARG A 365 1.45 40.58 -35.73
CA ARG A 365 1.02 39.78 -36.89
C ARG A 365 -0.21 38.89 -36.61
N LEU A 366 -0.49 38.60 -35.34
CA LEU A 366 -1.65 37.82 -34.92
C LEU A 366 -2.67 38.74 -34.23
N PRO A 367 -3.97 38.62 -34.52
CA PRO A 367 -4.99 39.41 -33.84
C PRO A 367 -4.94 39.13 -32.34
N PRO A 368 -5.08 40.16 -31.48
CA PRO A 368 -5.10 40.01 -30.03
C PRO A 368 -6.47 39.47 -29.62
N LEU A 369 -6.75 38.20 -29.91
CA LEU A 369 -7.66 37.39 -29.09
C LEU A 369 -6.94 37.11 -27.74
N MET A 370 -6.62 38.21 -27.03
CA MET A 370 -5.36 38.58 -26.37
C MET A 370 -4.92 37.76 -25.15
N SER A 371 -5.57 36.65 -24.85
CA SER A 371 -5.23 35.79 -23.69
C SER A 371 -5.18 34.31 -24.06
N LEU A 372 -6.01 33.86 -25.00
CA LEU A 372 -6.11 32.44 -25.35
C LEU A 372 -4.86 31.94 -26.09
N THR A 373 -4.27 32.77 -26.95
CA THR A 373 -3.07 32.43 -27.73
C THR A 373 -1.80 32.35 -26.87
N GLU A 374 -1.69 33.18 -25.82
CA GLU A 374 -0.58 33.12 -24.85
C GLU A 374 -0.74 31.94 -23.87
N LEU A 375 -1.99 31.58 -23.55
CA LEU A 375 -2.30 30.46 -22.67
C LEU A 375 -2.10 29.10 -23.35
N PHE A 376 -2.25 29.04 -24.68
CA PHE A 376 -2.20 27.79 -25.45
C PHE A 376 -0.92 26.95 -25.21
N PRO A 377 0.31 27.50 -25.28
CA PRO A 377 1.52 26.71 -25.02
C PRO A 377 1.63 26.23 -23.57
N LYS A 378 1.14 27.03 -22.61
CA LYS A 378 1.15 26.68 -21.18
C LYS A 378 0.18 25.52 -20.89
N VAL A 379 -1.01 25.55 -21.49
CA VAL A 379 -2.00 24.46 -21.41
C VAL A 379 -1.48 23.21 -22.12
N LEU A 380 -0.89 23.38 -23.31
CA LEU A 380 -0.27 22.28 -24.06
C LEU A 380 0.85 21.63 -23.24
N LEU A 381 1.71 22.42 -22.58
CA LEU A 381 2.75 21.92 -21.71
C LEU A 381 2.17 21.05 -20.60
N ALA A 382 1.20 21.60 -19.84
CA ALA A 382 0.55 20.89 -18.73
C ALA A 382 -0.08 19.57 -19.18
N LEU A 383 -0.85 19.60 -20.28
CA LEU A 383 -1.51 18.42 -20.85
C LEU A 383 -0.51 17.36 -21.28
N VAL A 384 0.53 17.76 -22.01
CA VAL A 384 1.58 16.86 -22.48
C VAL A 384 2.33 16.23 -21.31
N THR A 385 2.69 17.01 -20.29
CA THR A 385 3.37 16.48 -19.09
C THR A 385 2.51 15.49 -18.32
N THR A 386 1.20 15.77 -18.14
CA THR A 386 0.29 14.84 -17.44
C THR A 386 0.15 13.52 -18.20
N ILE A 387 0.02 13.56 -19.53
CA ILE A 387 -0.03 12.35 -20.37
C ILE A 387 1.28 11.56 -20.23
N PHE A 388 2.43 12.23 -20.30
CA PHE A 388 3.72 11.56 -20.16
C PHE A 388 3.92 10.94 -18.78
N ASP A 389 3.48 11.59 -17.70
CA ASP A 389 3.51 11.03 -16.35
C ASP A 389 2.75 9.71 -16.26
N ASP A 390 1.54 9.65 -16.84
CA ASP A 390 0.72 8.44 -16.78
C ASP A 390 1.26 7.32 -17.67
N VAL A 391 1.75 7.65 -18.86
CA VAL A 391 2.47 6.69 -19.73
C VAL A 391 3.71 6.16 -19.02
N TYR A 392 4.48 7.03 -18.38
CA TYR A 392 5.69 6.63 -17.67
C TYR A 392 5.40 5.76 -16.45
N LYS A 393 4.37 6.09 -15.65
CA LYS A 393 3.91 5.21 -14.55
C LYS A 393 3.53 3.83 -15.08
N TYR A 394 2.84 3.74 -16.21
CA TYR A 394 2.51 2.46 -16.84
C TYR A 394 3.76 1.69 -17.27
N VAL A 395 4.69 2.34 -17.98
CA VAL A 395 5.95 1.73 -18.44
C VAL A 395 6.81 1.28 -17.26
N SER A 396 6.93 2.09 -16.20
CA SER A 396 7.71 1.76 -15.01
C SER A 396 7.17 0.53 -14.27
N ARG A 397 5.83 0.44 -14.11
CA ARG A 397 5.19 -0.77 -13.54
C ARG A 397 5.45 -1.99 -14.42
N TRP A 398 5.23 -1.86 -15.74
CA TRP A 398 5.46 -2.95 -16.69
C TRP A 398 6.92 -3.44 -16.69
N LEU A 399 7.90 -2.54 -16.67
CA LEU A 399 9.33 -2.87 -16.60
C LEU A 399 9.67 -3.59 -15.29
N THR A 400 9.16 -3.09 -14.17
CA THR A 400 9.42 -3.69 -12.85
C THR A 400 8.78 -5.07 -12.70
N ASP A 401 7.58 -5.26 -13.22
CA ASP A 401 6.94 -6.58 -13.27
C ASP A 401 7.76 -7.59 -14.10
N ARG A 402 8.42 -7.13 -15.18
CA ARG A 402 9.32 -7.95 -16.00
C ARG A 402 10.66 -8.25 -15.33
N GLU A 403 11.18 -7.33 -14.52
CA GLU A 403 12.38 -7.55 -13.70
C GLU A 403 12.18 -8.60 -12.60
N ASN A 404 10.92 -8.91 -12.28
CA ASN A 404 10.53 -10.06 -11.47
C ASN A 404 11.21 -10.08 -10.10
N TYR A 405 10.90 -9.09 -9.27
CA TYR A 405 11.37 -9.02 -7.89
C TYR A 405 10.64 -10.03 -6.99
N ARG A 406 11.39 -10.61 -6.04
CA ARG A 406 10.92 -11.63 -5.09
C ARG A 406 9.96 -11.05 -4.05
N GLU A 407 10.34 -9.94 -3.43
CA GLU A 407 9.61 -9.30 -2.33
C GLU A 407 8.77 -8.13 -2.85
N GLN A 408 7.61 -7.91 -2.22
CA GLN A 408 6.74 -6.78 -2.54
C GLN A 408 7.41 -5.45 -2.19
N ARG A 409 8.10 -5.34 -1.05
CA ARG A 409 8.81 -4.11 -0.65
C ARG A 409 9.87 -3.71 -1.66
N THR A 410 10.71 -4.65 -2.07
CA THR A 410 11.78 -4.40 -3.04
C THR A 410 11.22 -4.04 -4.41
N HIS A 411 10.14 -4.71 -4.84
CA HIS A 411 9.41 -4.35 -6.05
C HIS A 411 8.90 -2.90 -6.03
N ASP A 412 8.22 -2.50 -4.95
CA ASP A 412 7.61 -1.18 -4.83
C ASP A 412 8.67 -0.08 -4.70
N ASN A 413 9.75 -0.33 -3.96
CA ASN A 413 10.90 0.57 -3.88
C ASN A 413 11.52 0.85 -5.25
N GLN A 414 11.57 -0.14 -6.13
CA GLN A 414 12.14 0.02 -7.47
C GLN A 414 11.19 0.76 -8.41
N ILE A 415 9.87 0.57 -8.27
CA ILE A 415 8.88 1.41 -8.97
C ILE A 415 9.04 2.87 -8.52
N ILE A 416 9.13 3.10 -7.21
CA ILE A 416 9.28 4.45 -6.63
C ILE A 416 10.58 5.09 -7.12
N ALA A 417 11.70 4.37 -7.10
CA ALA A 417 12.99 4.88 -7.58
C ALA A 417 12.94 5.30 -9.06
N LYS A 418 12.33 4.47 -9.92
CA LYS A 418 12.13 4.78 -11.33
C LYS A 418 11.19 5.98 -11.50
N MET A 419 10.06 6.00 -10.78
CA MET A 419 9.12 7.13 -10.79
C MET A 419 9.79 8.44 -10.38
N PHE A 420 10.57 8.41 -9.31
CA PHE A 420 11.29 9.57 -8.79
C PHE A 420 12.29 10.13 -9.81
N ALA A 421 13.08 9.27 -10.45
CA ALA A 421 14.10 9.72 -11.41
C ALA A 421 13.54 10.55 -12.57
N VAL A 422 12.36 10.22 -13.08
CA VAL A 422 11.71 10.97 -14.17
C VAL A 422 10.89 12.14 -13.65
N ASN A 423 10.14 11.96 -12.56
CA ASN A 423 9.37 13.06 -11.95
C ASN A 423 10.29 14.22 -11.54
N PHE A 424 11.50 13.94 -11.07
CA PHE A 424 12.49 14.96 -10.73
C PHE A 424 12.85 15.83 -11.95
N ILE A 425 12.96 15.23 -13.14
CA ILE A 425 13.27 15.93 -14.38
C ILE A 425 12.07 16.72 -14.90
N HIS A 426 10.85 16.23 -14.65
CA HIS A 426 9.62 16.99 -14.91
C HIS A 426 9.51 18.22 -14.01
N LEU A 427 9.91 18.10 -12.74
CA LEU A 427 9.78 19.16 -11.72
C LEU A 427 10.83 20.27 -11.82
N ILE A 428 12.01 20.04 -12.41
CA ILE A 428 13.09 21.04 -12.56
C ILE A 428 12.74 22.16 -13.57
N LYS A 429 11.48 22.25 -14.01
CA LYS A 429 10.98 23.23 -14.99
C LYS A 429 10.01 24.18 -14.34
#